data_AF-A0A2M7R643-F1
#
_entry.id   AF-A0A2M7R643-F1
#
_cell.length_a   1.000
_cell.length_b   1.000
_cell.length_c   1.000
_cell.angle_alpha   90.00
_cell.angle_beta   90.00
_cell.angle_gamma   90.00
#
_symmetry.space_group_name_H-M   'P 1'
#
loop_
_entity.id
_entity.type
_entity.pdbx_description
1 polymer ?
#
loop_
_entity_poly.entity_id
_entity_poly.type
_entity_poly.pdbx_seq_one_letter_code
_entity_poly.pdbx_strand_id
1 'polypeptide(L)'
;MGSYILSYSISQKVVAVPKFPRISFRIFWIASLTLIFFLLFFNIFQINKITQASFLITGLGGETQELYQQNKILESNFLKNNSLGNLENLVGGLGFEKVEKVDYIQVREGAIVTK
;
A
#
# COMPACT_ATOMS: atom_id res chain seq x y z
N MET A 1 79.94 -3.02 7.19
CA MET A 1 79.22 -3.11 8.48
C MET A 1 77.75 -2.67 8.34
N GLY A 2 77.05 -3.12 7.28
CA GLY A 2 75.69 -2.65 6.96
C GLY A 2 74.72 -3.72 6.45
N SER A 3 75.23 -4.92 6.13
CA SER A 3 74.43 -6.07 5.66
C SER A 3 73.71 -6.81 6.80
N TYR A 4 74.26 -6.79 8.02
CA TYR A 4 73.66 -7.46 9.18
C TYR A 4 72.48 -6.68 9.77
N ILE A 5 72.45 -5.35 9.58
CA ILE A 5 71.41 -4.47 10.14
C ILE A 5 70.12 -4.55 9.31
N LEU A 6 70.23 -4.66 7.97
CA LEU A 6 69.06 -4.84 7.11
C LEU A 6 68.37 -6.20 7.33
N SER A 7 69.15 -7.28 7.55
CA SER A 7 68.59 -8.61 7.78
C SER A 7 67.74 -8.68 9.07
N TYR A 8 68.17 -7.99 10.13
CA TYR A 8 67.44 -7.95 11.40
C TYR A 8 66.09 -7.23 11.28
N SER A 9 66.03 -6.15 10.48
CA SER A 9 64.84 -5.33 10.32
C SER A 9 63.71 -5.99 9.50
N ILE A 10 64.05 -6.94 8.62
CA ILE A 10 63.07 -7.65 7.77
C ILE A 10 62.41 -8.80 8.55
N SER A 11 63.13 -9.44 9.48
CA SER A 11 62.61 -10.57 10.26
C SER A 11 61.59 -10.16 11.34
N GLN A 12 61.56 -8.88 11.75
CA GLN A 12 60.63 -8.38 12.78
C GLN A 12 59.28 -7.89 12.26
N LYS A 13 59.07 -7.80 10.93
CA LYS A 13 57.73 -7.62 10.36
C LYS A 13 56.99 -8.96 10.26
N VAL A 14 56.95 -9.72 11.35
CA VAL A 14 56.00 -10.81 11.49
C VAL A 14 54.64 -10.17 11.72
N VAL A 15 53.77 -10.28 10.72
CA VAL A 15 52.37 -9.84 10.75
C VAL A 15 51.79 -10.16 12.13
N ALA A 16 51.38 -9.12 12.86
CA ALA A 16 50.71 -9.28 14.15
C ALA A 16 49.36 -9.99 13.90
N VAL A 17 49.38 -11.31 13.98
CA VAL A 17 48.18 -12.13 13.92
C VAL A 17 47.34 -11.81 15.16
N PRO A 18 46.08 -11.42 15.01
CA PRO A 18 45.22 -11.13 16.14
C PRO A 18 45.12 -12.40 17.00
N LYS A 19 45.51 -12.28 18.27
CA LYS A 19 45.38 -13.37 19.25
C LYS A 19 43.88 -13.61 19.49
N PHE A 20 43.34 -14.67 18.90
CA PHE A 20 41.97 -15.08 19.16
C PHE A 20 41.83 -15.56 20.62
N PRO A 21 40.78 -15.13 21.34
CA PRO A 21 40.54 -15.58 22.70
C PRO A 21 40.26 -17.08 22.71
N ARG A 22 40.93 -17.83 23.60
CA ARG A 22 40.63 -19.25 23.87
C ARG A 22 39.28 -19.35 24.60
N ILE A 23 38.20 -19.39 23.83
CA ILE A 23 36.85 -19.61 24.35
C ILE A 23 36.74 -21.08 24.76
N SER A 24 36.28 -21.33 25.98
CA SER A 24 36.04 -22.71 26.44
C SER A 24 34.75 -23.25 25.81
N PHE A 25 34.78 -24.52 25.40
CA PHE A 25 33.65 -25.18 24.74
C PHE A 25 32.36 -25.13 25.57
N ARG A 26 32.48 -25.14 26.91
CA ARG A 26 31.36 -25.02 27.85
C ARG A 26 30.65 -23.66 27.76
N ILE A 27 31.42 -22.57 27.65
CA ILE A 27 30.87 -21.21 27.52
C ILE A 27 30.16 -21.07 26.17
N PHE A 28 30.71 -21.66 25.11
CA PHE A 28 30.08 -21.68 23.80
C PHE A 28 28.68 -22.33 23.83
N TRP A 29 28.56 -23.48 24.51
CA TRP A 29 27.27 -24.15 24.67
C TRP A 29 26.24 -23.33 25.46
N ILE A 30 26.66 -22.70 26.55
CA ILE A 30 25.77 -21.85 27.37
C ILE A 30 25.33 -20.62 26.59
N ALA A 31 26.25 -19.97 25.87
CA ALA A 31 25.94 -18.82 25.03
C ALA A 31 24.98 -19.20 23.88
N SER A 32 25.21 -20.34 23.23
CA SER A 32 24.33 -20.87 22.19
C SER A 32 22.91 -21.13 22.73
N LEU A 33 22.81 -21.80 23.87
CA LEU A 33 21.52 -22.07 24.50
C LEU A 33 20.77 -20.77 24.86
N THR A 34 21.49 -19.81 25.44
CA THR A 34 20.94 -18.49 25.80
C THR A 34 20.46 -17.74 24.56
N LEU A 35 21.23 -17.79 23.47
CA LEU A 35 20.88 -17.16 22.20
C LEU A 35 19.61 -17.76 21.60
N ILE A 36 19.46 -19.08 21.65
CA ILE A 36 18.25 -19.79 21.19
C ILE A 36 17.03 -19.33 21.98
N PHE A 37 17.12 -19.29 23.31
CA PHE A 37 16.01 -18.81 24.15
C PHE A 37 15.66 -17.34 23.89
N PHE A 38 16.68 -16.48 23.73
CA PHE A 38 16.48 -15.08 23.39
C PHE A 38 15.77 -14.92 22.05
N LEU A 39 16.21 -15.66 21.02
CA LEU A 39 15.59 -15.66 19.69
C LEU A 39 14.14 -16.14 19.75
N LEU A 40 13.83 -17.19 20.52
CA LEU A 40 12.46 -17.68 20.67
C LEU A 40 11.54 -16.62 21.28
N PHE A 41 11.96 -15.98 22.37
CA PHE A 41 11.19 -14.92 23.02
C PHE A 41 11.00 -13.71 22.09
N PHE A 42 12.06 -13.30 21.41
CA PHE A 42 12.03 -12.18 20.48
C PHE A 42 11.11 -12.46 19.29
N ASN A 43 11.09 -13.68 18.76
CA ASN A 43 10.19 -14.06 17.67
C ASN A 43 8.71 -13.96 18.07
N ILE A 44 8.34 -14.43 19.27
CA ILE A 44 6.96 -14.33 19.77
C ILE A 44 6.54 -12.85 19.91
N PHE A 45 7.43 -12.01 20.45
CA PHE A 45 7.17 -10.57 20.57
C PHE A 45 7.04 -9.89 19.20
N GLN A 46 7.93 -10.23 18.26
CA GLN A 46 7.96 -9.65 16.93
C GLN A 46 6.71 -10.04 16.13
N ILE A 47 6.28 -11.30 16.21
CA ILE A 47 5.03 -11.77 15.60
C ILE A 47 3.84 -10.99 16.13
N ASN A 48 3.70 -10.82 17.45
CA ASN A 48 2.59 -10.05 18.03
C ASN A 48 2.57 -8.60 17.54
N LYS A 49 3.73 -7.95 17.43
CA LYS A 49 3.85 -6.58 16.92
C LYS A 49 3.53 -6.48 15.43
N ILE A 50 4.04 -7.42 14.61
CA ILE A 50 3.76 -7.47 13.17
C ILE A 50 2.28 -7.75 12.93
N THR A 51 1.67 -8.65 13.68
CA THR A 51 0.24 -8.93 13.59
C THR A 51 -0.58 -7.68 13.91
N GLN A 52 -0.29 -7.00 15.03
CA GLN A 52 -1.01 -5.77 15.38
C GLN A 52 -0.83 -4.66 14.33
N ALA A 53 0.40 -4.47 13.84
CA ALA A 53 0.68 -3.49 12.79
C ALA A 53 -0.03 -3.85 11.47
N SER A 54 -0.03 -5.12 11.08
CA SER A 54 -0.69 -5.62 9.88
C SER A 54 -2.21 -5.46 9.95
N PHE A 55 -2.81 -5.73 11.12
CA PHE A 55 -4.24 -5.48 11.36
C PHE A 55 -4.59 -3.99 11.28
N LEU A 56 -3.76 -3.12 11.85
CA LEU A 56 -3.94 -1.66 11.74
C LEU A 56 -3.80 -1.18 10.30
N ILE A 57 -2.80 -1.66 9.55
CA ILE A 57 -2.61 -1.30 8.14
C ILE A 57 -3.77 -1.78 7.27
N THR A 58 -4.26 -3.00 7.50
CA THR A 58 -5.40 -3.56 6.75
C THR A 58 -6.69 -2.79 7.06
N GLY A 59 -6.92 -2.44 8.33
CA GLY A 59 -8.08 -1.62 8.74
C GLY A 59 -8.05 -0.22 8.12
N LEU A 60 -6.91 0.46 8.22
CA LEU A 60 -6.72 1.79 7.61
C LEU A 60 -6.82 1.75 6.08
N GLY A 61 -6.31 0.69 5.44
CA GLY A 61 -6.44 0.49 4.00
C GLY A 61 -7.91 0.35 3.56
N GLY A 62 -8.70 -0.42 4.33
CA GLY A 62 -10.14 -0.57 4.08
C GLY A 62 -10.91 0.74 4.23
N GLU A 63 -10.68 1.47 5.33
CA GLU A 63 -11.32 2.75 5.60
C GLU A 63 -10.98 3.81 4.54
N THR A 64 -9.72 3.84 4.09
CA THR A 64 -9.28 4.76 3.01
C THR A 64 -9.95 4.43 1.68
N GLN A 65 -10.09 3.14 1.35
CA GLN A 65 -10.77 2.71 0.13
C GLN A 65 -12.27 3.01 0.18
N GLU A 66 -12.90 2.84 1.35
CA GLU A 66 -14.31 3.18 1.56
C GLU A 66 -14.53 4.70 1.41
N LEU A 67 -13.72 5.53 2.08
CA LEU A 67 -13.76 6.98 1.97
C LEU A 67 -13.52 7.46 0.53
N TYR A 68 -12.63 6.80 -0.22
CA TYR A 68 -12.41 7.08 -1.64
C TYR A 68 -13.65 6.78 -2.50
N GLN A 69 -14.31 5.64 -2.27
CA GLN A 69 -15.55 5.30 -2.98
C GLN A 69 -16.68 6.27 -2.65
N GLN A 70 -16.84 6.63 -1.37
CA GLN A 70 -17.84 7.61 -0.94
C GLN A 70 -17.59 8.99 -1.59
N ASN A 71 -16.35 9.47 -1.63
CA ASN A 71 -15.99 10.71 -2.31
C ASN A 71 -16.30 10.66 -3.81
N LYS A 72 -15.98 9.56 -4.49
CA LYS A 72 -16.24 9.40 -5.93
C LYS A 72 -17.74 9.39 -6.24
N ILE A 73 -18.55 8.76 -5.38
CA ILE A 73 -20.01 8.77 -5.49
C ILE A 73 -20.53 10.20 -5.27
N LEU A 74 -20.01 10.91 -4.27
CA LEU A 74 -20.42 12.27 -3.96
C LEU A 74 -20.08 13.24 -5.11
N GLU A 75 -18.89 13.14 -5.68
CA GLU A 75 -18.47 13.92 -6.85
C GLU A 75 -19.34 13.63 -8.08
N SER A 76 -19.63 12.36 -8.35
CA SER A 76 -20.53 11.94 -9.43
C SER A 76 -21.94 12.50 -9.24
N ASN A 77 -22.49 12.42 -8.03
CA ASN A 77 -23.81 12.97 -7.71
C ASN A 77 -23.83 14.50 -7.84
N PHE A 78 -22.77 15.18 -7.41
CA PHE A 78 -22.64 16.63 -7.57
C PHE A 78 -22.60 17.04 -9.05
N LEU A 79 -21.79 16.36 -9.86
CA LEU A 79 -21.71 16.60 -11.31
C LEU A 79 -23.05 16.32 -12.00
N LYS A 80 -23.74 15.24 -11.62
CA LYS A 80 -25.06 14.88 -12.16
C LYS A 80 -26.11 15.93 -11.81
N ASN A 81 -26.16 16.38 -10.56
CA ASN A 81 -27.11 17.41 -10.12
C ASN A 81 -26.81 18.76 -10.80
N ASN A 82 -25.54 19.15 -10.94
CA ASN A 82 -25.18 20.37 -11.66
C ASN A 82 -25.50 20.27 -13.15
N SER A 83 -25.24 19.12 -13.78
CA SER A 83 -25.57 18.90 -15.20
C SER A 83 -27.08 18.98 -15.44
N LEU A 84 -27.90 18.37 -14.57
CA LEU A 84 -29.36 18.45 -14.66
C LEU A 84 -29.88 19.88 -14.42
N GLY A 85 -29.36 20.58 -13.41
CA GLY A 85 -29.73 21.98 -13.17
C GLY A 85 -29.30 22.90 -14.32
N ASN A 86 -28.14 22.65 -14.94
CA ASN A 86 -27.70 23.41 -16.10
C ASN A 86 -28.55 23.11 -17.35
N LEU A 87 -28.99 21.85 -17.52
CA LEU A 87 -29.89 21.47 -18.60
C LEU A 87 -31.27 22.13 -18.43
N GLU A 88 -31.81 22.16 -17.22
CA GLU A 88 -33.08 22.81 -16.90
C GLU A 88 -33.02 24.32 -17.19
N ASN A 89 -31.92 24.97 -16.81
CA ASN A 89 -31.68 26.39 -17.13
C ASN A 89 -31.56 26.65 -18.64
N LEU A 90 -30.87 25.77 -19.38
CA LEU A 90 -30.71 25.91 -20.83
C LEU A 90 -32.02 25.68 -21.59
N VAL A 91 -32.80 24.68 -21.18
CA VAL A 91 -34.12 24.35 -21.74
C VAL A 91 -35.12 25.48 -21.46
N GLY A 92 -35.12 26.03 -20.24
CA GLY A 92 -35.93 27.21 -19.89
C GLY A 92 -35.55 28.47 -20.68
N GLY A 93 -34.25 28.71 -20.90
CA GLY A 93 -33.76 29.84 -21.71
C GLY A 93 -34.07 29.72 -23.22
N LEU A 94 -34.23 28.50 -23.72
CA LEU A 94 -34.63 28.22 -25.11
C LEU A 94 -36.18 28.20 -25.29
N GLY A 95 -36.94 28.47 -24.23
CA GLY A 95 -38.41 28.55 -24.27
C GLY A 95 -39.10 27.19 -24.30
N PHE A 96 -38.41 26.10 -23.96
CA PHE A 96 -39.02 24.78 -23.83
C PHE A 96 -39.68 24.64 -22.46
N GLU A 97 -40.92 24.17 -22.44
CA GLU A 97 -41.71 23.97 -21.23
C GLU A 97 -41.81 22.47 -20.89
N LYS A 98 -41.78 22.14 -19.59
CA LYS A 98 -41.84 20.75 -19.12
C LYS A 98 -43.25 20.19 -19.32
N VAL A 99 -43.42 19.24 -20.23
CA VAL A 99 -44.68 18.53 -20.48
C VAL A 99 -44.78 17.27 -19.61
N GLU A 100 -45.88 17.13 -18.86
CA GLU A 100 -46.12 16.00 -17.94
C GLU A 100 -46.44 14.69 -18.66
N LYS A 101 -46.96 14.74 -19.89
CA LYS A 101 -47.40 13.56 -20.62
C LYS A 101 -47.23 13.73 -22.13
N VAL A 102 -46.55 12.78 -22.76
CA VAL A 102 -46.41 12.72 -24.22
C VAL A 102 -47.18 11.49 -24.70
N ASP A 103 -48.37 11.71 -25.25
CA ASP A 103 -49.17 10.65 -25.84
C ASP A 103 -48.73 10.45 -27.31
N TYR A 104 -48.04 9.34 -27.57
CA TYR A 104 -47.57 8.97 -28.90
C TYR A 104 -48.69 8.32 -29.70
N ILE A 105 -49.16 8.97 -30.76
CA ILE A 105 -50.07 8.35 -31.72
C ILE A 105 -49.23 7.56 -32.72
N GLN A 106 -49.25 6.24 -32.59
CA GLN A 106 -48.58 5.35 -33.54
C GLN A 106 -49.42 5.28 -34.82
N VAL A 107 -49.06 6.07 -35.83
CA VAL A 107 -49.70 6.00 -37.15
C VAL A 107 -49.19 4.75 -37.85
N ARG A 108 -50.03 3.72 -37.92
CA ARG A 108 -49.74 2.50 -38.68
C ARG A 108 -49.88 2.83 -40.17
N GLU A 109 -48.75 2.97 -40.88
CA GLU A 109 -48.73 3.09 -42.34
C GLU A 109 -49.51 1.91 -42.95
N GLY A 110 -50.63 2.19 -43.63
CA GLY A 110 -51.33 1.18 -44.43
C GLY A 110 -52.85 1.12 -44.36
N ALA A 111 -53.55 2.04 -43.69
CA ALA A 111 -55.01 2.14 -43.86
C ALA A 111 -55.33 2.90 -45.16
N ILE A 112 -55.24 2.19 -46.29
CA ILE A 112 -55.88 2.62 -47.54
C ILE A 112 -57.39 2.60 -47.27
N VAL A 113 -57.98 3.78 -47.15
CA VAL A 113 -59.43 3.96 -47.07
C VAL A 113 -60.03 3.69 -48.44
N THR A 114 -60.65 2.52 -48.58
CA THR A 114 -61.59 2.23 -49.68
C THR A 114 -63.00 2.34 -49.13
N LYS A 115 -63.74 3.39 -49.53
CA LYS A 115 -65.09 3.27 -50.08
C LYS A 115 -65.47 4.53 -50.86
#